data_AF-A0A7C8V6D2-F1
#
_entry.id   AF-A0A7C8V6D2-F1
#
_cell.length_a   1.000
_cell.length_b   1.000
_cell.length_c   1.000
_cell.angle_alpha   90.00
_cell.angle_beta   90.00
_cell.angle_gamma   90.00
#
_symmetry.space_group_name_H-M   'P 1'
#
loop_
_entity.id
_entity.type
_entity.pdbx_description
1 polymer ?
#
loop_
_entity_poly.entity_id
_entity_poly.type
_entity_poly.pdbx_seq_one_letter_code
_entity_poly.pdbx_strand_id
1 'polypeptide(L)'
;MQLTSTILLLSASLASAHYIFPALILNGQATGDWQYVKKAANINGRGPIEDINSDSLRCYNDPTAPKAATANVEAGNLVGFTVASRISHPGPLLFYMARVPDDKTAADFDGEGTVWFKVHEDQPADTSNGIWWPEGIKLNIWAPGAISYVNPGPPVYHCYL
;
A
#
# COMPACT_ATOMS: atom_id res chain seq x y z
N MET A 1 -36.46 20.76 46.24
CA MET A 1 -35.18 20.18 45.78
C MET A 1 -35.36 19.72 44.35
N GLN A 2 -34.83 20.46 43.37
CA GLN A 2 -34.80 20.05 41.96
C GLN A 2 -33.45 19.36 41.71
N LEU A 3 -33.49 18.09 41.30
CA LEU A 3 -32.30 17.34 40.90
C LEU A 3 -32.10 17.57 39.39
N THR A 4 -31.08 18.32 39.01
CA THR A 4 -30.64 18.47 37.63
C THR A 4 -29.80 17.27 37.21
N SER A 5 -30.35 16.39 36.37
CA SER A 5 -29.60 15.29 35.74
C SER A 5 -28.71 15.83 34.62
N THR A 6 -27.40 15.68 34.78
CA THR A 6 -26.41 15.96 33.73
C THR A 6 -26.20 14.70 32.89
N ILE A 7 -26.60 14.71 31.62
CA ILE A 7 -26.32 13.61 30.68
C ILE A 7 -24.89 13.81 30.16
N LEU A 8 -23.97 12.92 30.54
CA LEU A 8 -22.61 12.87 30.01
C LEU A 8 -22.64 12.04 28.70
N LEU A 9 -22.60 12.73 27.55
CA LEU A 9 -22.42 12.08 26.25
C LEU A 9 -20.98 11.55 26.17
N LEU A 10 -20.83 10.23 26.34
CA LEU A 10 -19.57 9.54 26.12
C LEU A 10 -19.36 9.42 24.60
N SER A 11 -18.58 10.35 24.04
CA SER A 11 -18.13 10.28 22.65
C SER A 11 -17.18 9.09 22.49
N ALA A 12 -17.70 7.93 22.11
CA ALA A 12 -16.86 6.81 21.72
C ALA A 12 -16.14 7.20 20.42
N SER A 13 -14.88 7.60 20.53
CA SER A 13 -13.99 7.74 19.37
C SER A 13 -13.81 6.35 18.76
N LEU A 14 -14.43 6.10 17.61
CA LEU A 14 -14.11 4.91 16.81
C LEU A 14 -12.68 5.08 16.30
N ALA A 15 -11.71 4.54 17.06
CA ALA A 15 -10.36 4.35 16.57
C ALA A 15 -10.42 3.27 15.48
N SER A 16 -10.49 3.69 14.21
CA SER A 16 -10.30 2.78 13.08
C SER A 16 -8.80 2.65 12.84
N ALA A 17 -8.24 1.52 13.28
CA ALA A 17 -6.84 1.20 13.06
C ALA A 17 -6.56 0.60 11.65
N HIS A 18 -7.59 0.58 10.80
CA HIS A 18 -7.57 -0.07 9.49
C HIS A 18 -7.38 0.93 8.35
N TYR A 19 -6.43 0.62 7.47
CA TYR A 19 -5.97 1.49 6.40
C TYR A 19 -5.85 0.74 5.08
N ILE A 20 -5.78 1.50 3.99
CA ILE A 20 -5.55 1.03 2.62
C ILE A 20 -4.60 1.99 1.92
N PHE A 21 -4.02 1.56 0.80
CA PHE A 21 -3.06 2.34 0.01
C PHE A 21 -3.69 2.72 -1.35
N PRO A 22 -4.49 3.79 -1.44
CA PRO A 22 -5.32 4.00 -2.63
C PRO A 22 -4.59 4.66 -3.80
N ALA A 23 -3.50 5.39 -3.59
CA ALA A 23 -2.86 6.17 -4.65
C ALA A 23 -1.32 6.11 -4.59
N LEU A 24 -0.70 6.35 -5.74
CA LEU A 24 0.74 6.55 -5.83
C LEU A 24 1.12 7.97 -5.42
N ILE A 25 2.34 8.13 -4.94
CA ILE A 25 3.04 9.41 -4.87
C ILE A 25 4.14 9.35 -5.93
N LEU A 26 4.03 10.16 -6.98
CA LEU A 26 5.01 10.24 -8.05
C LEU A 26 5.65 11.62 -8.01
N ASN A 27 6.98 11.68 -7.92
CA ASN A 27 7.72 12.95 -7.82
C ASN A 27 7.18 13.87 -6.72
N GLY A 28 6.78 13.29 -5.58
CA GLY A 28 6.22 14.01 -4.43
C GLY A 28 4.76 14.42 -4.53
N GLN A 29 4.07 14.12 -5.64
CA GLN A 29 2.66 14.44 -5.85
C GLN A 29 1.78 13.20 -5.80
N ALA A 30 0.69 13.26 -5.04
CA ALA A 30 -0.28 12.17 -4.99
C ALA A 30 -1.09 12.11 -6.29
N THR A 31 -1.31 10.90 -6.79
CA THR A 31 -2.20 10.63 -7.93
C THR A 31 -3.66 10.52 -7.46
N GLY A 32 -4.59 10.33 -8.39
CA GLY A 32 -5.97 9.97 -8.02
C GLY A 32 -6.05 8.59 -7.37
N ASP A 33 -6.99 8.43 -6.44
CA ASP A 33 -7.30 7.13 -5.84
C ASP A 33 -7.64 6.10 -6.92
N TRP A 34 -7.01 4.93 -6.82
CA TRP A 34 -7.17 3.79 -7.71
C TRP A 34 -6.79 4.05 -9.17
N GLN A 35 -6.14 5.18 -9.46
CA GLN A 35 -5.68 5.52 -10.80
C GLN A 35 -4.60 4.53 -11.28
N TYR A 36 -3.62 4.26 -10.42
CA TYR A 36 -2.47 3.39 -10.72
C TYR A 36 -2.30 2.25 -9.71
N VAL A 37 -3.17 2.18 -8.70
CA VAL A 37 -3.21 1.10 -7.71
C VAL A 37 -4.45 0.26 -7.99
N LYS A 38 -4.30 -1.07 -8.00
CA LYS A 38 -5.44 -1.98 -8.13
C LYS A 38 -6.39 -1.76 -6.95
N LYS A 39 -7.68 -1.55 -7.25
CA LYS A 39 -8.68 -1.27 -6.22
C LYS A 39 -8.74 -2.42 -5.22
N ALA A 40 -8.54 -2.13 -3.94
CA ALA A 40 -8.52 -3.14 -2.91
C ALA A 40 -9.94 -3.68 -2.61
N ALA A 41 -10.06 -4.99 -2.42
CA ALA A 41 -11.31 -5.68 -2.08
C ALA A 41 -11.83 -5.28 -0.69
N ASN A 42 -10.93 -4.89 0.21
CA ASN A 42 -11.26 -4.46 1.57
C ASN A 42 -11.69 -2.98 1.67
N ILE A 43 -12.00 -2.26 0.59
CA ILE A 43 -12.25 -0.80 0.67
C ILE A 43 -13.27 -0.36 1.74
N ASN A 44 -14.31 -1.16 1.99
CA ASN A 44 -15.38 -0.84 2.93
C ASN A 44 -15.07 -1.19 4.40
N GLY A 45 -14.36 -2.30 4.63
CA GLY A 45 -14.03 -2.79 5.98
C GLY A 45 -12.59 -2.55 6.41
N ARG A 46 -11.69 -2.40 5.44
CA ARG A 46 -10.24 -2.20 5.55
C ARG A 46 -9.51 -3.26 6.37
N GLY A 47 -10.15 -4.42 6.57
CA GLY A 47 -9.58 -5.54 7.29
C GLY A 47 -8.29 -6.06 6.64
N PRO A 48 -7.38 -6.64 7.42
CA PRO A 48 -6.15 -7.23 6.90
C PRO A 48 -6.42 -8.57 6.20
N ILE A 49 -5.40 -9.08 5.52
CA ILE A 49 -5.32 -10.49 5.15
C ILE A 49 -4.62 -11.23 6.29
N GLU A 50 -5.27 -12.24 6.84
CA GLU A 50 -4.72 -13.04 7.94
C GLU A 50 -4.15 -14.39 7.47
N ASP A 51 -4.65 -14.93 6.34
CA ASP A 51 -4.15 -16.18 5.76
C ASP A 51 -3.03 -15.91 4.76
N ILE A 52 -1.81 -16.28 5.13
CA ILE A 52 -0.61 -16.12 4.29
C ILE A 52 -0.60 -17.04 3.06
N ASN A 53 -1.49 -18.04 2.98
CA ASN A 53 -1.61 -18.90 1.81
C ASN A 53 -2.69 -18.43 0.84
N SER A 54 -3.41 -17.35 1.17
CA SER A 54 -4.44 -16.80 0.30
C SER A 54 -3.82 -16.12 -0.92
N ASP A 55 -4.41 -16.34 -2.11
CA ASP A 55 -4.07 -15.59 -3.33
C ASP A 55 -4.27 -14.09 -3.16
N SER A 56 -5.15 -13.68 -2.24
CA SER A 56 -5.35 -12.28 -1.90
C SER A 56 -4.07 -11.64 -1.36
N LEU A 57 -3.15 -12.39 -0.75
CA LEU A 57 -1.89 -11.87 -0.25
C LEU A 57 -1.03 -11.24 -1.35
N ARG A 58 -1.28 -11.58 -2.62
CA ARG A 58 -0.55 -11.02 -3.73
C ARG A 58 -0.87 -9.55 -3.96
N CYS A 59 -2.16 -9.18 -4.02
CA CYS A 59 -2.60 -7.83 -4.41
C CYS A 59 -3.88 -7.31 -3.76
N TYR A 60 -4.55 -8.16 -2.99
CA TYR A 60 -5.85 -7.95 -2.36
C TYR A 60 -6.88 -7.17 -3.19
N ASN A 61 -6.88 -7.35 -4.52
CA ASN A 61 -7.68 -6.50 -5.40
C ASN A 61 -9.11 -7.03 -5.54
N ASP A 62 -10.05 -6.10 -5.71
CA ASP A 62 -11.40 -6.39 -6.15
C ASP A 62 -11.35 -6.89 -7.61
N PRO A 63 -11.76 -8.15 -7.88
CA PRO A 63 -11.72 -8.70 -9.24
C PRO A 63 -12.79 -8.08 -10.16
N THR A 64 -13.78 -7.37 -9.60
CA THR A 64 -14.85 -6.71 -10.36
C THR A 64 -14.53 -5.25 -10.69
N ALA A 65 -13.48 -4.70 -10.08
CA ALA A 65 -13.07 -3.32 -10.31
C ALA A 65 -12.44 -3.14 -11.71
N PRO A 66 -12.59 -1.94 -12.31
CA PRO A 66 -11.83 -1.59 -13.50
C PRO A 66 -10.32 -1.77 -13.27
N LYS A 67 -9.61 -2.18 -14.33
CA LYS A 67 -8.16 -2.28 -14.30
C LYS A 67 -7.55 -0.89 -14.08
N ALA A 68 -6.60 -0.81 -13.15
CA ALA A 68 -5.82 0.41 -12.93
C ALA A 68 -4.98 0.74 -14.18
N ALA A 69 -4.70 2.02 -14.39
CA ALA A 69 -3.75 2.46 -15.39
C ALA A 69 -2.32 2.09 -14.97
N THR A 70 -1.37 2.18 -15.90
CA THR A 70 0.07 2.01 -15.61
C THR A 70 0.74 3.38 -15.53
N ALA A 71 1.51 3.61 -14.46
CA ALA A 71 2.33 4.81 -14.32
C ALA A 71 3.70 4.60 -14.97
N ASN A 72 4.17 5.60 -15.71
CA ASN A 72 5.56 5.62 -16.18
C ASN A 72 6.44 6.21 -15.08
N VAL A 73 7.43 5.44 -14.64
CA VAL A 73 8.40 5.84 -13.62
C VAL A 73 9.79 5.48 -14.13
N GLU A 74 10.70 6.43 -14.08
CA GLU A 74 12.11 6.16 -14.37
C GLU A 74 12.77 5.44 -13.20
N ALA A 75 13.62 4.46 -13.50
CA ALA A 75 14.41 3.78 -12.49
C ALA A 75 15.25 4.79 -11.71
N GLY A 76 15.27 4.67 -10.39
CA GLY A 76 15.93 5.63 -9.50
C GLY A 76 15.05 6.77 -8.99
N ASN A 77 13.83 6.94 -9.53
CA ASN A 77 12.89 7.93 -9.00
C ASN A 77 12.20 7.44 -7.72
N LEU A 78 11.75 8.39 -6.91
CA LEU A 78 10.92 8.09 -5.73
C LEU A 78 9.47 7.82 -6.15
N VAL A 79 8.95 6.69 -5.69
CA VAL A 79 7.55 6.27 -5.79
C VAL A 79 7.04 6.03 -4.39
N GLY A 80 5.85 6.51 -4.06
CA GLY A 80 5.27 6.33 -2.75
C GLY A 80 3.82 5.89 -2.78
N PHE A 81 3.25 5.74 -1.59
CA PHE A 81 1.84 5.45 -1.38
C PHE A 81 1.22 6.51 -0.49
N THR A 82 0.02 6.93 -0.85
CA THR A 82 -0.88 7.53 0.13
C THR A 82 -1.47 6.45 1.03
N VAL A 83 -1.88 6.84 2.23
CA VAL A 83 -2.58 5.95 3.16
C VAL A 83 -3.91 6.59 3.51
N ALA A 84 -5.01 5.84 3.35
CA ALA A 84 -6.31 6.28 3.85
C ALA A 84 -6.39 6.03 5.36
N SER A 85 -6.80 7.05 6.13
CA SER A 85 -6.70 7.13 7.59
C SER A 85 -5.29 7.40 8.11
N ARG A 86 -4.52 6.36 8.46
CA ARG A 86 -3.14 6.42 8.98
C ARG A 86 -2.64 5.00 9.23
N ILE A 87 -1.35 4.76 9.05
CA ILE A 87 -0.68 3.55 9.57
C ILE A 87 -0.60 3.70 11.10
N SER A 88 -1.30 2.82 11.82
CA SER A 88 -1.41 2.88 13.28
C SER A 88 -1.07 1.57 13.98
N HIS A 89 -0.78 0.50 13.24
CA HIS A 89 -0.33 -0.76 13.79
C HIS A 89 1.19 -0.85 13.69
N PRO A 90 1.88 -1.27 14.78
CA PRO A 90 3.31 -1.47 14.75
C PRO A 90 3.65 -2.69 13.89
N GLY A 91 4.52 -2.51 12.91
CA GLY A 91 5.01 -3.59 12.05
C GLY A 91 5.82 -3.06 10.89
N PRO A 92 6.56 -3.96 10.21
CA PRO A 92 7.31 -3.59 9.03
C PRO A 92 6.38 -3.28 7.87
N LEU A 93 6.78 -2.32 7.06
CA LEU A 93 6.23 -2.09 5.73
C LEU A 93 7.18 -2.71 4.73
N LEU A 94 6.65 -3.59 3.88
CA LEU A 94 7.43 -4.32 2.88
C LEU A 94 6.91 -3.98 1.50
N PHE A 95 7.82 -3.62 0.59
CA PHE A 95 7.45 -3.32 -0.79
C PHE A 95 8.16 -4.30 -1.73
N TYR A 96 7.38 -4.82 -2.67
CA TYR A 96 7.85 -5.77 -3.66
C TYR A 96 7.51 -5.29 -5.06
N MET A 97 8.31 -5.71 -6.03
CA MET A 97 8.10 -5.48 -7.45
C MET A 97 8.13 -6.82 -8.18
N ALA A 98 7.36 -6.92 -9.26
CA ALA A 98 7.43 -8.02 -10.21
C ALA A 98 7.54 -7.48 -11.64
N ARG A 99 8.51 -7.99 -12.40
CA ARG A 99 8.63 -7.65 -13.82
C ARG A 99 7.50 -8.31 -14.59
N VAL A 100 6.75 -7.53 -15.36
CA VAL A 100 5.75 -8.09 -16.28
C VAL A 100 6.46 -8.87 -17.39
N PRO A 101 6.01 -10.10 -17.73
CA PRO A 101 6.48 -10.84 -18.89
C PRO A 101 6.31 -10.06 -20.20
N ASP A 102 7.19 -10.28 -21.18
CA ASP A 102 7.20 -9.50 -22.44
C ASP A 102 5.92 -9.71 -23.29
N ASP A 103 5.18 -10.79 -23.03
CA ASP A 103 3.92 -11.16 -23.67
C ASP A 103 2.67 -10.66 -22.92
N LYS A 104 2.83 -9.91 -21.83
CA LYS A 104 1.73 -9.39 -21.01
C LYS A 104 1.83 -7.87 -20.81
N THR A 105 0.71 -7.28 -20.37
CA THR A 105 0.68 -5.91 -19.84
C THR A 105 0.60 -5.94 -18.32
N ALA A 106 0.99 -4.87 -17.62
CA ALA A 106 0.77 -4.78 -16.17
C ALA A 106 -0.71 -4.87 -15.78
N ALA A 107 -1.62 -4.49 -16.68
CA ALA A 107 -3.06 -4.59 -16.45
C ALA A 107 -3.56 -6.06 -16.48
N ASP A 108 -2.88 -6.93 -17.24
CA ASP A 108 -3.24 -8.34 -17.45
C ASP A 108 -2.36 -9.33 -16.68
N PHE A 109 -1.24 -8.87 -16.13
CA PHE A 109 -0.41 -9.68 -15.27
C PHE A 109 -1.03 -9.76 -13.88
N ASP A 110 -1.07 -10.97 -13.33
CA ASP A 110 -1.55 -11.28 -11.99
C ASP A 110 -0.43 -11.42 -10.97
N GLY A 111 0.81 -11.62 -11.41
CA GLY A 111 1.98 -11.79 -10.56
C GLY A 111 2.20 -13.21 -10.06
N GLU A 112 1.66 -14.24 -10.72
CA GLU A 112 1.87 -15.63 -10.32
C GLU A 112 3.31 -16.13 -10.51
N GLY A 113 3.69 -17.10 -9.68
CA GLY A 113 5.01 -17.73 -9.69
C GLY A 113 6.07 -16.97 -8.87
N THR A 114 7.32 -17.40 -9.01
CA THR A 114 8.46 -16.84 -8.28
C THR A 114 9.03 -15.62 -9.02
N VAL A 115 8.24 -14.53 -9.05
CA VAL A 115 8.54 -13.32 -9.83
C VAL A 115 8.76 -12.07 -8.99
N TRP A 116 8.47 -12.15 -7.69
CA TRP A 116 8.53 -11.02 -6.76
C TRP A 116 9.90 -10.89 -6.14
N PHE A 117 10.40 -9.66 -6.08
CA PHE A 117 11.59 -9.30 -5.32
C PHE A 117 11.32 -8.09 -4.44
N LYS A 118 11.89 -8.09 -3.23
CA LYS A 118 11.74 -7.01 -2.26
C LYS A 118 12.57 -5.81 -2.71
N VAL A 119 11.99 -4.62 -2.62
CA VAL A 119 12.65 -3.35 -2.99
C VAL A 119 12.79 -2.40 -1.82
N HIS A 120 11.98 -2.58 -0.78
CA HIS A 120 12.08 -1.81 0.45
C HIS A 120 11.53 -2.59 1.64
N GLU A 121 12.14 -2.34 2.80
CA GLU A 121 11.66 -2.79 4.11
C GLU A 121 12.04 -1.73 5.13
N ASP A 122 11.04 -1.26 5.87
CA ASP A 122 11.30 -0.44 7.04
C ASP A 122 11.83 -1.28 8.19
N GLN A 123 12.76 -0.70 8.96
CA GLN A 123 13.28 -1.28 10.19
C GLN A 123 12.69 -0.54 11.40
N PRO A 124 12.49 -1.23 12.52
CA PRO A 124 12.10 -0.56 13.73
C PRO A 124 13.28 0.23 14.31
N ALA A 125 12.99 1.34 14.98
CA ALA A 125 13.94 2.01 15.85
C ALA A 125 13.88 1.39 17.25
N ASP A 126 15.01 0.89 17.72
CA ASP A 126 15.18 0.50 19.13
C ASP A 126 15.54 1.74 19.95
N THR A 127 14.73 2.01 20.98
CA THR A 127 14.90 3.17 21.87
C THR A 127 14.88 2.71 23.31
N SER A 128 15.36 3.53 24.24
CA SER A 128 15.26 3.24 25.68
C SER A 128 13.81 3.03 26.16
N ASN A 129 12.83 3.45 25.37
CA ASN A 129 11.40 3.38 25.68
C ASN A 129 10.67 2.30 24.85
N GLY A 130 11.40 1.43 24.14
CA GLY A 130 10.85 0.32 23.34
C GLY A 130 11.13 0.43 21.85
N ILE A 131 10.48 -0.47 21.09
CA ILE A 131 10.61 -0.64 19.65
C ILE A 131 9.55 0.21 18.94
N TRP A 132 9.97 1.07 18.01
CA TRP A 132 9.10 1.99 17.27
C TRP A 132 9.15 1.72 15.77
N TRP A 133 7.98 1.63 15.15
CA TRP A 133 7.86 1.47 13.70
C TRP A 133 7.50 2.80 13.04
N PRO A 134 7.84 2.99 11.75
CA PRO A 134 7.34 4.12 10.98
C PRO A 134 5.81 4.16 10.98
N GLU A 135 5.26 5.33 11.28
CA GLU A 135 3.83 5.60 11.28
C GLU A 135 3.55 6.83 10.40
N GLY A 136 2.33 6.95 9.84
CA GLY A 136 1.98 8.14 9.07
C GLY A 136 0.89 7.94 8.02
N ILE A 137 0.77 8.93 7.14
CA ILE A 137 -0.26 9.00 6.08
C ILE A 137 0.31 8.92 4.66
N LYS A 138 1.65 8.86 4.53
CA LYS A 138 2.39 8.83 3.27
C LYS A 138 3.68 8.06 3.47
N LEU A 139 4.10 7.35 2.43
CA LEU A 139 5.38 6.63 2.39
C LEU A 139 6.07 6.90 1.06
N ASN A 140 7.38 7.12 1.08
CA ASN A 140 8.18 7.25 -0.14
C ASN A 140 9.17 6.08 -0.21
N ILE A 141 9.21 5.41 -1.35
CA ILE A 141 10.05 4.26 -1.64
C ILE A 141 10.90 4.59 -2.86
N TRP A 142 12.14 4.15 -2.86
CA TRP A 142 13.00 4.31 -4.01
C TRP A 142 12.70 3.24 -5.06
N ALA A 143 12.39 3.63 -6.30
CA ALA A 143 12.33 2.69 -7.40
C ALA A 143 13.76 2.23 -7.71
N PRO A 144 14.06 0.92 -7.68
CA PRO A 144 15.41 0.42 -7.92
C PRO A 144 16.03 0.92 -9.22
N GLY A 145 17.19 1.57 -9.13
CA GLY A 145 17.89 2.22 -10.25
C GLY A 145 18.74 1.30 -11.15
N ALA A 146 18.91 0.00 -10.82
CA ALA A 146 19.97 -0.81 -11.41
C ALA A 146 19.59 -2.24 -11.87
N ILE A 147 18.32 -2.63 -11.84
CA ILE A 147 17.90 -3.86 -12.52
C ILE A 147 17.52 -3.44 -13.93
N SER A 148 18.16 -3.98 -14.96
CA SER A 148 18.04 -3.54 -16.36
C SER A 148 16.58 -3.43 -16.83
N TYR A 149 16.03 -2.23 -16.79
CA TYR A 149 14.80 -1.85 -17.47
C TYR A 149 15.23 -0.96 -18.64
N VAL A 150 15.56 -1.58 -19.78
CA VAL A 150 15.89 -0.84 -21.02
C VAL A 150 14.72 0.05 -21.40
N ASN A 151 14.92 1.37 -21.47
CA ASN A 151 13.91 2.33 -21.87
C ASN A 151 13.38 2.02 -23.30
N PRO A 152 12.05 1.93 -23.53
CA PRO A 152 10.99 1.98 -22.52
C PRO A 152 10.98 0.68 -21.71
N GLY A 153 11.27 0.78 -20.42
CA GLY A 153 11.37 -0.38 -19.52
C GLY A 153 10.04 -1.14 -19.49
N PRO A 154 10.06 -2.48 -19.38
CA PRO A 154 8.84 -3.24 -19.30
C PRO A 154 8.01 -2.75 -18.11
N PRO A 155 6.68 -2.74 -18.23
CA PRO A 155 5.80 -2.25 -17.18
C PRO A 155 6.07 -3.05 -15.91
N VAL A 156 6.20 -2.37 -14.78
CA VAL A 156 6.40 -3.05 -13.49
C VAL A 156 5.05 -3.22 -12.82
N TYR A 157 4.79 -4.45 -12.43
CA TYR A 157 3.64 -4.80 -11.65
C TYR A 157 3.92 -4.56 -10.18
N HIS A 158 3.01 -3.84 -9.55
CA HIS A 158 3.14 -3.56 -8.14
C HIS A 158 1.86 -3.90 -7.42
N CYS A 159 2.03 -4.55 -6.28
CA CYS A 159 0.97 -4.83 -5.33
C CYS A 159 1.46 -4.56 -3.92
N TYR A 160 0.53 -4.12 -3.08
CA TYR A 160 0.84 -3.54 -1.78
C TYR A 160 -0.13 -4.11 -0.76
N LEU A 161 0.44 -4.52 0.38
CA LEU A 161 -0.26 -4.91 1.60
C LEU A 161 0.22 -4.05 2.75
#